data_AF-A0A7Y3GUP6-F1
#
_entry.id   AF-A0A7Y3GUP6-F1
#
_cell.length_a   1.000
_cell.length_b   1.000
_cell.length_c   1.000
_cell.angle_alpha   90.00
_cell.angle_beta   90.00
_cell.angle_gamma   90.00
#
_symmetry.space_group_name_H-M   'P 1'
#
loop_
_entity.id
_entity.type
_entity.pdbx_description
1 polymer ?
#
loop_
_entity_poly.entity_id
_entity_poly.type
_entity_poly.pdbx_seq_one_letter_code
_entity_poly.pdbx_strand_id
1 'polypeptide(L)'
;RRQHEYILEKGDYVAARNILETFGVESETAPEGFLDMQKRLINGWFGYPLVGTPEQVVDLLLDAQKTGLEGFLLTFLDYNEELDYFGERVLPLMKEAGLRI
;
A
#
# COMPACT_ATOMS: atom_id res chain seq x y z
N ARG A 1 1.11 12.34 -3.21
CA ARG A 1 2.14 12.43 -4.29
C ARG A 1 3.53 12.76 -3.75
N ARG A 2 3.72 13.87 -3.01
CA ARG A 2 5.04 14.24 -2.45
C ARG A 2 5.62 13.21 -1.45
N GLN A 3 4.82 12.67 -0.54
CA GLN A 3 5.27 11.64 0.42
C GLN A 3 5.69 10.34 -0.29
N HIS A 4 4.91 9.88 -1.27
CA HIS A 4 5.24 8.71 -2.09
C HIS A 4 6.59 8.86 -2.80
N GLU A 5 6.83 10.01 -3.44
CA GLU A 5 8.13 10.30 -4.07
C GLU A 5 9.27 10.34 -3.04
N TYR A 6 9.04 10.93 -1.87
CA TYR A 6 10.01 10.98 -0.77
C TYR A 6 10.38 9.59 -0.24
N ILE A 7 9.40 8.69 -0.07
CA ILE A 7 9.62 7.30 0.38
C ILE A 7 10.49 6.55 -0.61
N LEU A 8 10.22 6.68 -1.91
CA LEU A 8 11.03 6.04 -2.93
C LEU A 8 12.44 6.64 -3.02
N GLU A 9 12.59 7.95 -2.79
CA GLU A 9 13.91 8.61 -2.79
C GLU A 9 14.75 8.21 -1.57
N LYS A 10 14.13 8.11 -0.38
CA LYS A 10 14.81 7.85 0.90
C LYS A 10 14.78 6.39 1.33
N GLY A 11 14.15 5.51 0.57
CA GLY A 11 14.01 4.10 0.89
C GLY A 11 15.35 3.39 1.06
N ASP A 12 15.38 2.41 1.96
CA ASP A 12 16.55 1.56 2.16
C ASP A 12 16.55 0.41 1.13
N TYR A 13 17.13 0.69 -0.04
CA TYR A 13 17.25 -0.29 -1.12
C TYR A 13 18.20 -1.44 -0.78
N VAL A 14 19.16 -1.23 0.13
CA VAL A 14 20.06 -2.32 0.56
C VAL A 14 19.28 -3.32 1.39
N ALA A 15 18.50 -2.86 2.36
CA ALA A 15 17.61 -3.72 3.14
C ALA A 15 16.56 -4.39 2.25
N ALA A 16 15.95 -3.65 1.31
CA ALA A 16 14.96 -4.20 0.39
C ALA A 16 15.53 -5.34 -0.45
N ARG A 17 16.73 -5.16 -1.02
CA ARG A 17 17.44 -6.21 -1.74
C ARG A 17 17.69 -7.44 -0.87
N ASN A 18 18.22 -7.26 0.35
CA ASN A 18 18.52 -8.39 1.24
C ASN A 18 17.26 -9.21 1.57
N ILE A 19 16.11 -8.54 1.70
CA ILE A 19 14.81 -9.20 1.93
C ILE A 19 14.37 -10.00 0.71
N LEU A 20 14.49 -9.42 -0.49
CA LEU A 20 14.15 -10.12 -1.73
C LEU A 20 15.05 -11.34 -1.97
N GLU A 21 16.36 -11.20 -1.74
CA GLU A 21 17.32 -12.32 -1.78
C GLU A 21 16.92 -13.41 -0.77
N THR A 22 16.55 -13.03 0.45
CA THR A 22 16.09 -13.98 1.49
C THR A 22 14.82 -14.73 1.06
N PHE A 23 13.91 -14.08 0.34
CA PHE A 23 12.72 -14.72 -0.21
C PHE A 23 13.00 -15.56 -1.47
N GLY A 24 14.26 -15.73 -1.87
CA GLY A 24 14.64 -16.49 -3.05
C GLY A 24 14.17 -15.85 -4.35
N VAL A 25 13.96 -14.52 -4.34
CA VAL A 25 13.64 -13.75 -5.55
C VAL A 25 14.93 -13.57 -6.36
N GLU A 26 15.31 -14.64 -7.05
CA GLU A 26 16.43 -14.67 -8.00
C GLU A 26 15.91 -14.23 -9.37
N SER A 27 15.84 -12.91 -9.61
CA SER A 27 15.41 -12.43 -10.94
C SER A 27 16.58 -12.50 -11.92
N GLU A 28 16.84 -13.68 -12.48
CA GLU A 28 17.87 -13.85 -13.52
C GLU A 28 17.47 -13.22 -14.87
N THR A 29 16.19 -12.86 -15.07
CA THR A 29 15.65 -12.53 -16.40
C THR A 29 15.29 -11.06 -16.65
N ALA A 30 15.27 -10.17 -15.65
CA ALA A 30 15.22 -8.73 -15.89
C ALA A 30 15.55 -7.90 -14.62
N PRO A 31 16.61 -7.06 -14.64
CA PRO A 31 16.90 -6.13 -13.54
C PRO A 31 15.75 -5.17 -13.20
N GLU A 32 14.91 -4.86 -14.21
CA GLU A 32 13.77 -3.95 -14.07
C GLU A 32 12.66 -4.53 -13.17
N GLY A 33 12.42 -5.85 -13.25
CA GLY A 33 11.46 -6.53 -12.38
C GLY A 33 11.91 -6.56 -10.92
N PHE A 34 13.22 -6.74 -10.69
CA PHE A 34 13.79 -6.72 -9.35
C PHE A 34 13.74 -5.32 -8.71
N LEU A 35 14.00 -4.26 -9.49
CA LEU A 35 13.88 -2.89 -9.00
C LEU A 35 12.42 -2.50 -8.69
N ASP A 36 11.46 -2.94 -9.51
CA ASP A 36 10.04 -2.72 -9.23
C ASP A 36 9.59 -3.43 -7.95
N MET A 37 10.04 -4.68 -7.74
CA MET A 37 9.79 -5.40 -6.49
C MET A 37 10.37 -4.67 -5.27
N GLN A 38 11.59 -4.13 -5.36
CA GLN A 38 12.16 -3.33 -4.27
C GLN A 38 11.31 -2.09 -3.98
N LYS A 39 10.88 -1.36 -5.02
CA LYS A 39 10.02 -0.18 -4.85
C LYS A 39 8.68 -0.54 -4.20
N ARG A 40 8.07 -1.65 -4.61
CA ARG A 40 6.82 -2.16 -4.01
C ARG A 40 7.01 -2.60 -2.55
N LEU A 41 8.17 -3.16 -2.21
CA LEU A 41 8.51 -3.49 -0.83
C LEU A 41 8.70 -2.22 0.00
N ILE A 42 9.50 -1.26 -0.48
CA ILE A 42 9.79 0.01 0.19
C ILE A 42 8.52 0.82 0.42
N ASN A 43 7.60 0.84 -0.54
CA ASN A 43 6.43 1.70 -0.49
C ASN A 43 5.29 1.15 0.38
N GLY A 44 5.34 -0.12 0.79
CA GLY A 44 4.25 -0.70 1.57
C GLY A 44 4.23 -2.22 1.64
N TRP A 45 5.40 -2.86 1.64
CA TRP A 45 5.55 -4.31 1.81
C TRP A 45 4.68 -5.15 0.85
N PHE A 46 4.71 -4.82 -0.44
CA PHE A 46 3.88 -5.44 -1.48
C PHE A 46 2.36 -5.25 -1.35
N GLY A 47 1.92 -4.42 -0.40
CA GLY A 47 0.52 -4.08 -0.23
C GLY A 47 -0.11 -3.45 -1.47
N TYR A 48 -1.43 -3.56 -1.55
CA TYR A 48 -2.22 -2.86 -2.55
C TYR A 48 -2.28 -1.37 -2.20
N PRO A 49 -1.79 -0.46 -3.05
CA PRO A 49 -1.67 0.95 -2.69
C PRO A 49 -3.05 1.63 -2.65
N LEU A 50 -3.43 2.15 -1.49
CA LEU A 50 -4.64 2.93 -1.27
C LEU A 50 -4.29 4.42 -1.13
N VAL A 51 -4.01 5.08 -2.25
CA VAL A 51 -3.50 6.46 -2.27
C VAL A 51 -4.45 7.37 -3.07
N GLY A 52 -4.98 8.41 -2.42
CA GLY A 52 -5.89 9.36 -3.06
C GLY A 52 -6.65 10.21 -2.04
N THR A 53 -7.75 10.82 -2.47
CA THR A 53 -8.75 11.42 -1.57
C THR A 53 -9.50 10.32 -0.81
N PRO A 54 -10.23 10.64 0.29
CA PRO A 54 -11.03 9.66 1.00
C PRO A 54 -11.99 8.88 0.10
N GLU A 55 -12.64 9.55 -0.84
CA GLU A 55 -13.57 8.97 -1.80
C GLU A 55 -12.86 7.99 -2.75
N GLN A 56 -11.69 8.40 -3.28
CA GLN A 56 -10.87 7.54 -4.12
C GLN A 56 -10.39 6.29 -3.39
N VAL A 57 -10.05 6.41 -2.10
CA VAL A 57 -9.67 5.27 -1.27
C VAL A 57 -10.84 4.31 -1.10
N VAL A 58 -12.06 4.81 -0.88
CA VAL A 58 -13.26 3.97 -0.80
C VAL A 58 -13.57 3.28 -2.13
N ASP A 59 -13.42 3.98 -3.25
CA ASP A 59 -13.60 3.39 -4.59
C ASP A 59 -12.61 2.24 -4.83
N LEU A 60 -11.35 2.41 -4.43
CA LEU A 60 -10.33 1.35 -4.52
C LEU A 60 -10.67 0.14 -3.64
N LEU A 61 -11.21 0.37 -2.43
CA LEU A 61 -11.66 -0.70 -1.54
C LEU A 61 -12.88 -1.44 -2.10
N LEU A 62 -13.83 -0.71 -2.72
CA LEU A 62 -14.96 -1.31 -3.43
C LEU A 62 -14.49 -2.17 -4.60
N ASP A 63 -13.53 -1.69 -5.40
CA ASP A 63 -12.96 -2.47 -6.49
C ASP A 63 -12.26 -3.73 -6.00
N ALA A 64 -11.55 -3.67 -4.88
CA ALA A 64 -10.98 -4.84 -4.24
C ALA A 64 -12.06 -5.82 -3.75
N GLN A 65 -13.14 -5.33 -3.13
CA GLN A 65 -14.26 -6.17 -2.67
C GLN A 65 -14.96 -6.92 -3.82
N LYS A 66 -15.10 -6.28 -5.00
CA LYS A 66 -15.67 -6.93 -6.21
C LYS A 66 -14.88 -8.16 -6.68
N THR A 67 -13.63 -8.31 -6.26
CA THR A 67 -12.82 -9.51 -6.56
C THR A 67 -13.13 -10.71 -5.65
N GLY A 68 -14.00 -10.53 -4.65
CA GLY A 68 -14.34 -11.54 -3.64
C GLY A 68 -13.55 -11.41 -2.33
N LEU A 69 -12.81 -10.32 -2.14
CA LEU A 69 -12.16 -10.00 -0.86
C LEU A 69 -13.20 -9.52 0.16
N GLU A 70 -13.24 -10.17 1.32
CA GLU A 70 -14.20 -9.88 2.40
C GLU A 70 -13.61 -9.05 3.54
N GLY A 71 -12.30 -8.77 3.49
CA GLY A 71 -11.61 -8.05 4.56
C GLY A 71 -10.29 -7.45 4.10
N PHE A 72 -9.80 -6.49 4.89
CA PHE A 72 -8.58 -5.75 4.62
C PHE A 72 -7.68 -5.72 5.85
N LEU A 73 -6.39 -6.00 5.65
CA LEU A 73 -5.34 -5.63 6.58
C LEU A 73 -4.73 -4.32 6.09
N LEU A 74 -4.92 -3.25 6.85
CA LEU A 74 -4.45 -1.91 6.48
C LEU A 74 -3.18 -1.56 7.25
N THR A 75 -2.24 -0.92 6.56
CA THR A 75 -1.02 -0.37 7.14
C THR A 75 -0.91 1.10 6.76
N PHE A 76 -0.32 1.88 7.66
CA PHE A 76 -0.22 3.33 7.56
C PHE A 76 1.24 3.74 7.68
N LEU A 77 1.60 4.87 7.09
CA LEU A 77 2.97 5.40 7.17
C LEU A 77 3.21 6.09 8.50
N ASP A 78 2.27 6.95 8.91
CA ASP A 78 2.24 7.57 10.23
C ASP A 78 0.94 7.21 10.93
N TYR A 79 1.02 6.25 11.83
CA TYR A 79 -0.15 5.77 12.56
C TYR A 79 -0.79 6.84 13.46
N ASN A 80 -0.06 7.87 13.91
CA ASN A 80 -0.66 8.88 14.78
C ASN A 80 -1.55 9.84 13.99
N GLU A 81 -1.10 10.30 12.83
CA GLU A 81 -1.87 11.24 12.01
C GLU A 81 -2.88 10.50 11.10
N GLU A 82 -2.45 9.40 10.47
CA GLU A 82 -3.25 8.76 9.43
C GLU A 82 -4.39 7.90 10.00
N LEU A 83 -4.25 7.32 11.20
CA LEU A 83 -5.36 6.58 11.81
C LEU A 83 -6.54 7.51 12.16
N ASP A 84 -6.26 8.66 12.77
CA ASP A 84 -7.29 9.64 13.12
C ASP A 84 -7.95 10.17 11.85
N TYR A 85 -7.15 10.57 10.84
CA TYR A 85 -7.66 11.01 9.55
C TYR A 85 -8.51 9.94 8.85
N PHE A 86 -8.05 8.68 8.83
CA PHE A 86 -8.81 7.57 8.23
C PHE A 86 -10.12 7.33 8.98
N GLY A 87 -10.08 7.39 10.31
CA GLY A 87 -11.24 7.28 11.18
C GLY A 87 -12.29 8.34 10.93
N GLU A 88 -11.87 9.60 10.79
CA GLU A 88 -12.76 10.74 10.61
C GLU A 88 -13.26 10.89 9.18
N ARG A 89 -12.44 10.54 8.17
CA ARG A 89 -12.69 10.89 6.77
C ARG A 89 -13.02 9.72 5.87
N VAL A 90 -12.54 8.51 6.17
CA VAL A 90 -12.70 7.33 5.31
C VAL A 90 -13.71 6.34 5.88
N LEU A 91 -13.65 6.04 7.19
CA LEU A 91 -14.58 5.09 7.81
C LEU A 91 -16.06 5.45 7.63
N PRO A 92 -16.51 6.72 7.71
CA PRO A 92 -17.90 7.07 7.44
C PRO A 92 -18.33 6.75 6.00
N LEU A 93 -17.47 7.07 5.03
CA LEU A 93 -17.72 6.78 3.61
C LEU A 93 -17.75 5.27 3.33
N MET A 94 -16.89 4.49 3.98
CA MET A 94 -16.94 3.03 3.90
C MET A 94 -18.27 2.47 4.42
N LYS A 95 -18.82 3.07 5.49
CA LYS A 95 -20.11 2.68 6.03
C LYS A 95 -21.25 3.01 5.06
N GLU A 96 -21.24 4.20 4.47
CA GLU A 96 -22.21 4.59 3.44
C GLU A 96 -22.15 3.67 2.21
N ALA A 97 -20.95 3.25 1.82
CA ALA A 97 -20.71 2.32 0.72
C ALA A 97 -21.03 0.85 1.05
N GLY A 98 -21.41 0.53 2.29
CA GLY A 98 -21.72 -0.85 2.73
C GLY A 98 -20.49 -1.74 2.94
N LEU A 99 -19.27 -1.18 2.92
CA LEU A 99 -18.03 -1.90 3.22
C LEU A 99 -17.81 -2.11 4.73
N ARG A 100 -18.61 -1.45 5.57
CA ARG A 100 -18.50 -1.51 7.03
C ARG A 100 -19.87 -1.41 7.70
N ILE A 101 -20.07 -2.16 8.77
CA ILE A 101 -21.28 -2.15 9.62
C ILE A 101 -21.24 -1.05 10.70
#